data_AF-I0IQF1-F1
#
_entry.id   AF-I0IQF1-F1
#
_cell.length_a   1.000
_cell.length_b   1.000
_cell.length_c   1.000
_cell.angle_alpha   90.00
_cell.angle_beta   90.00
_cell.angle_gamma   90.00
#
_symmetry.space_group_name_H-M   'P 1'
#
loop_
_entity.id
_entity.type
_entity.pdbx_description
1 polymer ?
#
loop_
_entity_poly.entity_id
_entity_poly.type
_entity_poly.pdbx_seq_one_letter_code
_entity_poly.pdbx_strand_id
1 'polypeptide(L)'
;METTQVKKEEIIMKAEKKGRLALIDPAPDPTEDGLISWKQNVRGYFGAVCDDLVMEYHAPELRGEILDALERGCEVLINRQPVMDVPHEEAIRHLKEVFAELH
;
A
#
# COMPACT_ATOMS: atom_id res chain seq x y z
N MET A 1 -19.53 8.41 21.28
CA MET A 1 -18.69 8.85 20.13
C MET A 1 -17.26 8.30 20.20
N GLU A 2 -16.74 7.98 21.40
CA GLU A 2 -15.42 7.35 21.60
C GLU A 2 -15.24 6.00 20.87
N THR A 3 -16.30 5.19 20.81
CA THR A 3 -16.27 3.86 20.19
C THR A 3 -16.07 3.86 18.68
N THR A 4 -16.41 4.94 17.97
CA THR A 4 -16.24 5.04 16.51
C THR A 4 -14.81 5.44 16.14
N GLN A 5 -14.20 6.32 16.94
CA GLN A 5 -12.81 6.77 16.71
C GLN A 5 -11.81 5.63 16.97
N VAL A 6 -11.98 4.88 18.06
CA VAL A 6 -11.11 3.74 18.39
C VAL A 6 -11.15 2.67 17.28
N LYS A 7 -12.34 2.38 16.73
CA LYS A 7 -12.48 1.43 15.61
C LYS A 7 -11.78 1.90 14.34
N LYS A 8 -11.90 3.20 14.02
CA LYS A 8 -11.18 3.79 12.89
C LYS A 8 -9.68 3.61 13.05
N GLU A 9 -9.12 3.98 14.19
CA GLU A 9 -7.68 3.85 14.46
C GLU A 9 -7.20 2.40 14.35
N GLU A 10 -8.00 1.42 14.82
CA GLU A 10 -7.71 -0.01 14.67
C GLU A 10 -7.61 -0.43 13.19
N ILE A 11 -8.57 0.00 12.35
CA ILE A 11 -8.59 -0.30 10.92
C ILE A 11 -7.34 0.26 10.23
N ILE A 12 -7.00 1.53 10.53
CA ILE A 12 -5.83 2.21 9.96
C ILE A 12 -4.53 1.51 10.39
N MET A 13 -4.40 1.15 11.67
CA MET A 13 -3.22 0.41 12.15
C MET A 13 -3.08 -0.96 11.49
N LYS A 14 -4.20 -1.66 11.24
CA LYS A 14 -4.20 -2.95 10.55
C LYS A 14 -3.83 -2.80 9.07
N ALA A 15 -4.37 -1.78 8.40
CA ALA A 15 -4.03 -1.43 7.03
C ALA A 15 -2.51 -1.16 6.90
N GLU A 16 -1.96 -0.31 7.76
CA GLU A 16 -0.52 -0.01 7.75
C GLU A 16 0.34 -1.25 8.02
N LYS A 17 -0.08 -2.11 8.96
CA LYS A 17 0.60 -3.39 9.19
C LYS A 17 0.58 -4.29 7.96
N LYS A 18 -0.53 -4.35 7.22
CA LYS A 18 -0.63 -5.12 5.97
C LYS A 18 0.26 -4.53 4.88
N GLY A 19 0.38 -3.21 4.79
CA GLY A 19 1.35 -2.54 3.90
C GLY A 19 2.79 -2.94 4.21
N ARG A 20 3.19 -2.93 5.49
CA ARG A 20 4.54 -3.31 5.92
C ARG A 20 4.91 -4.77 5.68
N LEU A 21 3.90 -5.64 5.59
CA LEU A 21 4.03 -7.08 5.42
C LEU A 21 3.51 -7.53 4.05
N ALA A 22 3.43 -6.62 3.09
CA ALA A 22 2.90 -6.91 1.77
C ALA A 22 3.75 -7.99 1.07
N LEU A 23 3.07 -8.96 0.45
CA LEU A 23 3.70 -10.05 -0.30
C LEU A 23 3.84 -9.65 -1.78
N ILE A 24 4.57 -8.56 -2.00
CA ILE A 24 4.92 -8.05 -3.33
C ILE A 24 6.43 -7.85 -3.41
N ASP A 25 6.95 -7.76 -4.62
CA ASP A 25 8.31 -7.29 -4.81
C ASP A 25 8.42 -5.83 -4.35
N PRO A 26 9.36 -5.50 -3.46
CA PRO A 26 9.47 -4.15 -2.88
C PRO A 26 10.03 -3.12 -3.86
N ALA A 27 10.66 -3.55 -4.95
CA ALA A 27 11.21 -2.68 -5.96
C ALA A 27 10.74 -3.12 -7.36
N PRO A 28 10.53 -2.18 -8.29
CA PRO A 28 10.36 -2.53 -9.68
C PRO A 28 11.66 -3.07 -10.28
N ASP A 29 11.53 -3.90 -11.30
CA ASP A 29 12.63 -4.19 -12.21
C ASP A 29 12.96 -2.90 -13.01
N PRO A 30 14.26 -2.61 -13.26
CA PRO A 30 14.69 -1.34 -13.86
C PRO A 30 14.33 -1.19 -15.35
N THR A 31 13.84 -2.25 -16.00
CA THR A 31 13.32 -2.17 -17.37
C THR A 31 11.93 -1.55 -17.42
N GLU A 32 11.55 -0.99 -18.57
CA GLU A 32 10.23 -0.38 -18.76
C GLU A 32 9.10 -1.42 -18.57
N ASP A 33 9.22 -2.59 -19.18
CA ASP A 33 8.26 -3.69 -19.02
C ASP A 33 8.19 -4.18 -17.57
N GLY A 34 9.35 -4.25 -16.90
CA GLY A 34 9.48 -4.60 -15.49
C GLY A 34 8.73 -3.64 -14.58
N LEU A 35 8.92 -2.33 -14.77
CA LEU A 35 8.19 -1.29 -14.05
C LEU A 35 6.68 -1.37 -14.30
N ILE A 36 6.24 -1.58 -15.54
CA ILE A 36 4.81 -1.71 -15.89
C ILE A 36 4.21 -2.90 -15.16
N SER A 37 4.86 -4.06 -15.21
CA SER A 37 4.41 -5.28 -14.54
C SER A 37 4.36 -5.10 -13.02
N TRP A 38 5.40 -4.49 -12.44
CA TRP A 38 5.45 -4.19 -11.02
C TRP A 38 4.29 -3.29 -10.59
N LYS A 39 4.03 -2.19 -11.31
CA LYS A 39 2.90 -1.29 -11.02
C LYS A 39 1.56 -2.02 -11.08
N GLN A 40 1.37 -2.92 -12.04
CA GLN A 40 0.16 -3.74 -12.13
C GLN A 40 0.00 -4.67 -10.92
N ASN A 41 1.08 -5.32 -10.48
CA ASN A 41 1.08 -6.20 -9.31
C ASN A 41 0.76 -5.43 -8.03
N VAL A 42 1.41 -4.27 -7.82
CA VAL A 42 1.13 -3.37 -6.68
C VAL A 42 -0.32 -2.94 -6.68
N ARG A 43 -0.85 -2.48 -7.83
CA ARG A 43 -2.23 -2.03 -7.97
C ARG A 43 -3.23 -3.14 -7.64
N GLY A 44 -3.02 -4.32 -8.22
CA GLY A 44 -3.89 -5.48 -8.00
C GLY A 44 -3.87 -5.95 -6.54
N TYR A 45 -2.68 -6.04 -5.94
CA TYR A 45 -2.52 -6.48 -4.57
C TYR A 45 -3.17 -5.50 -3.57
N PHE A 46 -2.82 -4.21 -3.65
CA PHE A 46 -3.34 -3.23 -2.68
C PHE A 46 -4.80 -2.87 -2.90
N GLY A 47 -5.29 -2.91 -4.16
CA GLY A 47 -6.71 -2.81 -4.44
C GLY A 47 -7.51 -3.91 -3.73
N ALA A 48 -7.10 -5.17 -3.89
CA ALA A 48 -7.75 -6.30 -3.21
C ALA A 48 -7.66 -6.21 -1.68
N VAL A 49 -6.50 -5.85 -1.13
CA VAL A 49 -6.32 -5.70 0.32
C VAL A 49 -7.20 -4.57 0.88
N CYS A 50 -7.33 -3.45 0.15
CA CYS A 50 -8.21 -2.36 0.54
C CYS A 50 -9.68 -2.81 0.53
N ASP A 51 -10.12 -3.46 -0.55
CA ASP A 51 -11.48 -3.97 -0.69
C ASP A 51 -11.83 -4.97 0.43
N ASP A 52 -10.91 -5.88 0.76
CA ASP A 52 -11.06 -6.83 1.86
C ASP A 52 -11.24 -6.11 3.21
N LEU A 53 -10.44 -5.08 3.50
CA LEU A 53 -10.55 -4.32 4.75
C LEU A 53 -11.85 -3.51 4.81
N VAL A 54 -12.23 -2.86 3.71
CA VAL A 54 -13.50 -2.12 3.61
C VAL A 54 -14.67 -3.06 3.87
N MET A 55 -14.65 -4.25 3.28
CA MET A 55 -15.71 -5.25 3.46
C MET A 55 -15.70 -5.86 4.86
N GLU A 56 -14.54 -6.26 5.38
CA GLU A 56 -14.39 -6.85 6.73
C GLU A 56 -14.97 -5.92 7.80
N TYR A 57 -14.67 -4.62 7.70
CA TYR A 57 -15.09 -3.63 8.69
C TYR A 57 -16.35 -2.87 8.33
N HIS A 58 -16.96 -3.14 7.17
CA HIS A 58 -18.13 -2.44 6.64
C HIS A 58 -17.96 -0.92 6.62
N ALA A 59 -16.77 -0.44 6.21
CA ALA A 59 -16.34 0.96 6.33
C ALA A 59 -15.90 1.56 4.97
N PRO A 60 -16.80 1.66 3.97
CA PRO A 60 -16.47 2.22 2.65
C PRO A 60 -16.02 3.68 2.71
N GLU A 61 -16.50 4.45 3.68
CA GLU A 61 -16.10 5.84 3.91
C GLU A 61 -14.63 5.99 4.32
N LEU A 62 -14.00 4.92 4.82
CA LEU A 62 -12.58 4.91 5.22
C LEU A 62 -11.65 4.43 4.10
N ARG A 63 -12.14 4.16 2.89
CA ARG A 63 -11.33 3.64 1.78
C ARG A 63 -10.04 4.43 1.57
N GLY A 64 -10.15 5.76 1.47
CA GLY A 64 -8.99 6.63 1.25
C GLY A 64 -7.96 6.52 2.38
N GLU A 65 -8.41 6.55 3.63
CA GLU A 65 -7.51 6.46 4.79
C GLU A 65 -6.85 5.08 4.91
N ILE A 66 -7.57 4.02 4.51
CA ILE A 66 -7.03 2.66 4.41
C ILE A 66 -5.93 2.60 3.34
N LEU A 67 -6.15 3.21 2.16
CA LEU A 67 -5.14 3.29 1.11
C LEU A 67 -3.91 4.08 1.58
N ASP A 68 -4.10 5.25 2.20
CA ASP A 68 -2.99 6.04 2.76
C ASP A 68 -2.17 5.22 3.78
N ALA A 69 -2.85 4.41 4.59
CA ALA A 69 -2.20 3.56 5.57
C ALA A 69 -1.43 2.40 4.92
N LEU A 70 -2.01 1.74 3.92
CA LEU A 70 -1.35 0.71 3.13
C LEU A 70 -0.10 1.26 2.44
N GLU A 71 -0.20 2.47 1.86
CA GLU A 71 0.92 3.18 1.23
C GLU A 71 2.05 3.40 2.23
N ARG A 72 1.78 4.05 3.38
CA ARG A 72 2.79 4.28 4.44
C ARG A 72 3.44 2.98 4.90
N GLY A 73 2.65 1.92 5.04
CA GLY A 73 3.17 0.62 5.39
C GLY A 73 4.13 0.07 4.33
N CYS A 74 3.75 0.18 3.06
CA CYS A 74 4.56 -0.29 1.95
C CYS A 74 5.84 0.54 1.78
N GLU A 75 5.80 1.87 1.96
CA GLU A 75 7.02 2.70 1.96
C GLU A 75 8.07 2.21 2.97
N VAL A 76 7.63 1.76 4.16
CA VAL A 76 8.52 1.17 5.16
C VAL A 76 9.10 -0.16 4.68
N LEU A 77 8.33 -0.96 3.95
CA LEU A 77 8.84 -2.20 3.34
C LEU A 77 9.94 -1.91 2.32
N ILE A 78 9.76 -0.89 1.46
CA ILE A 78 10.77 -0.44 0.48
C ILE A 78 12.02 0.05 1.20
N ASN A 79 11.88 0.95 2.17
CA ASN A 79 13.01 1.54 2.89
C ASN A 79 13.83 0.54 3.72
N ARG A 80 13.25 -0.61 4.05
CA ARG A 80 13.95 -1.70 4.78
C ARG A 80 14.78 -2.59 3.88
N GLN A 81 14.67 -2.45 2.56
CA GLN A 81 15.50 -3.24 1.65
C GLN A 81 16.96 -2.79 1.75
N PRO A 82 17.90 -3.72 2.00
CA PRO A 82 19.30 -3.36 2.18
C PRO A 82 19.98 -2.97 0.86
N VAL A 83 19.53 -3.55 -0.25
CA VAL A 83 20.03 -3.29 -1.61
C VAL A 83 18.85 -3.45 -2.56
N MET A 84 18.72 -2.55 -3.52
CA MET A 84 17.76 -2.62 -4.62
C MET A 84 18.45 -2.17 -5.92
N ASP A 85 18.02 -2.71 -7.05
CA ASP A 85 18.53 -2.33 -8.37
C ASP A 85 18.04 -0.95 -8.82
N VAL A 86 16.98 -0.44 -8.19
CA VAL A 86 16.41 0.89 -8.39
C VAL A 86 16.55 1.71 -7.10
N PRO A 87 16.89 3.01 -7.17
CA PRO A 87 16.95 3.87 -5.99
C PRO A 87 15.65 3.86 -5.17
N HIS A 88 15.78 3.88 -3.84
CA HIS A 88 14.62 3.85 -2.92
C HIS A 88 13.61 4.97 -3.22
N GLU A 89 14.10 6.19 -3.47
CA GLU A 89 13.27 7.36 -3.77
C GLU A 89 12.45 7.16 -5.06
N GLU A 90 13.03 6.49 -6.05
CA GLU A 90 12.36 6.21 -7.32
C GLU A 90 11.30 5.12 -7.18
N ALA A 91 11.61 4.05 -6.44
CA ALA A 91 10.61 3.01 -6.11
C ALA A 91 9.43 3.60 -5.31
N ILE A 92 9.70 4.47 -4.34
CA ILE A 92 8.66 5.17 -3.57
C ILE A 92 7.84 6.11 -4.47
N ARG A 93 8.47 6.86 -5.39
CA ARG A 93 7.75 7.71 -6.34
C ARG A 93 6.79 6.88 -7.19
N HIS A 94 7.23 5.74 -7.71
CA HIS A 94 6.37 4.85 -8.48
C HIS A 94 5.25 4.22 -7.66
N LEU A 95 5.52 3.87 -6.40
CA LEU A 95 4.50 3.42 -5.46
C LEU A 95 3.40 4.48 -5.32
N LYS A 96 3.77 5.74 -5.10
CA LYS A 96 2.83 6.87 -4.96
C LYS A 96 1.98 7.09 -6.19
N GLU A 97 2.56 6.96 -7.38
CA GLU A 97 1.80 7.02 -8.63
C GLU A 97 0.72 5.94 -8.68
N VAL A 98 1.04 4.71 -8.26
CA VAL A 98 0.05 3.62 -8.21
C VAL A 98 -1.04 3.89 -7.18
N PHE A 99 -0.68 4.36 -5.98
CA PHE A 99 -1.69 4.67 -4.95
C PHE A 99 -2.58 5.83 -5.36
N ALA A 100 -2.05 6.87 -6.00
CA ALA A 100 -2.84 7.97 -6.54
C ALA A 100 -3.89 7.52 -7.58
N GLU A 101 -3.64 6.43 -8.31
CA GLU A 101 -4.62 5.84 -9.24
C GLU A 101 -5.69 4.97 -8.54
N LEU A 102 -5.43 4.52 -7.30
CA LEU A 102 -6.36 3.70 -6.51
C LEU A 102 -7.38 4.54 -5.71
N HIS A 103 -7.06 5.81 -5.46
CA HIS A 103 -7.94 6.80 -4.81
C HIS A 103 -9.05 7.27 -5.74
#